data_AF-A0A382LXN6-F1
#
_entry.id   AF-A0A382LXN6-F1
#
_cell.length_a   1.000
_cell.length_b   1.000
_cell.length_c   1.000
_cell.angle_alpha   90.00
_cell.angle_beta   90.00
_cell.angle_gamma   90.00
#
_symmetry.space_group_name_H-M   'P 1'
#
loop_
_entity.id
_entity.type
_entity.pdbx_description
1 polymer ?
#
loop_
_entity_poly.entity_id
_entity_poly.type
_entity_poly.pdbx_seq_one_letter_code
_entity_poly.pdbx_strand_id
1 'polypeptide(L)' 'MSLSLVASGIIDAYTEENIMVWDVAAGIAIVKAAGGNVEFSQGSVQNSFNVSVTNGSLPVNN' A
#
# COMPACT_ATOMS: atom_id res chain seq x y z
N MET A 1 -3.80 10.68 2.93
CA MET A 1 -4.48 11.17 1.69
C MET A 1 -4.06 10.36 0.46
N SER A 2 -2.83 9.85 0.42
CA SER A 2 -2.23 9.07 -0.66
C SER A 2 -2.99 7.78 -1.03
N LEU A 3 -3.44 7.01 -0.04
CA LEU A 3 -4.10 5.70 -0.26
C LEU A 3 -5.47 5.80 -0.94
N SER A 4 -6.24 6.85 -0.65
CA SER A 4 -7.54 7.08 -1.31
C SER A 4 -7.39 7.42 -2.80
N LEU A 5 -6.27 8.04 -3.20
CA LEU A 5 -5.96 8.34 -4.60
C LEU A 5 -5.56 7.07 -5.37
N VAL A 6 -4.86 6.14 -4.73
CA VAL A 6 -4.59 4.81 -5.31
C VAL A 6 -5.89 4.02 -5.49
N ALA A 7 -6.79 4.06 -4.50
CA ALA A 7 -8.09 3.42 -4.58
C ALA A 7 -9.01 4.01 -5.66
N SER A 8 -8.88 5.30 -5.98
CA SER A 8 -9.60 5.91 -7.12
C SER A 8 -8.90 5.73 -8.48
N GLY A 9 -7.75 5.04 -8.53
CA GLY A 9 -7.00 4.83 -9.78
C GLY A 9 -6.28 6.10 -10.29
N ILE A 10 -6.11 7.12 -9.46
CA ILE A 10 -5.41 8.37 -9.81
C ILE A 10 -3.89 8.20 -9.64
N ILE A 11 -3.47 7.35 -8.70
CA ILE A 11 -2.06 7.01 -8.46
C ILE A 11 -1.88 5.52 -8.71
N ASP A 12 -0.89 5.16 -9.53
CA ASP A 12 -0.64 3.77 -9.93
C ASP A 12 0.00 2.93 -8.83
N ALA A 13 0.92 3.52 -8.07
CA ALA A 13 1.61 2.86 -6.98
C ALA A 13 1.94 3.83 -5.83
N TYR A 14 1.84 3.35 -4.60
CA TYR A 14 2.28 4.05 -3.40
C TYR A 14 3.19 3.14 -2.58
N THR A 15 4.38 3.61 -2.29
CA THR A 15 5.40 2.90 -1.52
C THR A 15 5.83 3.73 -0.34
N GLU A 16 5.85 3.13 0.85
CA GLU A 16 6.26 3.80 2.07
C GLU A 16 7.10 2.84 2.94
N GLU A 17 8.25 3.33 3.39
CA GLU A 17 9.20 2.56 4.19
C GLU A 17 9.03 2.90 5.67
N ASN A 18 9.17 1.88 6.52
CA ASN A 18 9.07 1.97 7.98
C ASN A 18 7.77 2.65 8.50
N ILE A 19 6.65 2.45 7.80
CA ILE A 19 5.35 2.90 8.30
C ILE A 19 4.87 2.00 9.43
N MET A 20 4.30 2.59 10.46
CA MET A 20 3.75 1.84 11.58
C MET A 20 2.47 1.14 11.16
N VAL A 21 2.25 -0.10 11.65
CA VAL A 21 1.14 -0.95 11.18
C VAL A 21 -0.23 -0.29 11.38
N TRP A 22 -0.39 0.53 12.42
CA TRP A 22 -1.64 1.22 12.73
C TRP A 22 -1.94 2.39 11.79
N ASP A 23 -0.91 3.06 11.24
CA ASP A 23 -1.10 4.18 10.32
C ASP A 23 -1.49 3.70 8.90
N VAL A 24 -1.05 2.50 8.51
CA VAL A 24 -1.30 1.95 7.17
C VAL A 24 -2.50 1.00 7.10
N ALA A 25 -2.97 0.46 8.23
CA ALA A 25 -4.06 -0.53 8.28
C ALA A 25 -5.36 -0.06 7.60
N ALA A 26 -5.78 1.19 7.85
CA ALA A 26 -6.98 1.76 7.25
C ALA A 26 -6.82 1.94 5.72
N GLY A 27 -5.63 2.33 5.28
CA GLY A 27 -5.29 2.47 3.87
C GLY A 27 -5.36 1.16 3.11
N ILE A 28 -4.79 0.10 3.68
CA ILE A 28 -4.77 -1.24 3.08
C ILE A 28 -6.19 -1.77 2.89
N ALA A 29 -7.07 -1.57 3.88
CA ALA A 29 -8.46 -2.00 3.79
C ALA A 29 -9.19 -1.32 2.62
N ILE A 30 -8.95 -0.01 2.42
CA ILE A 30 -9.54 0.77 1.33
C ILE A 30 -9.01 0.30 -0.03
N VAL A 31 -7.70 0.09 -0.16
CA VAL A 31 -7.11 -0.33 -1.44
C VAL A 31 -7.54 -1.75 -1.81
N LYS A 32 -7.59 -2.67 -0.83
CA LYS A 32 -8.14 -4.01 -1.05
C LYS A 32 -9.62 -3.95 -1.46
N ALA A 33 -10.41 -3.08 -0.84
CA ALA A 33 -11.82 -2.90 -1.20
C ALA A 33 -12.00 -2.32 -2.62
N ALA A 34 -11.05 -1.52 -3.09
CA ALA A 34 -11.02 -0.97 -4.45
C ALA A 34 -10.46 -1.95 -5.51
N GLY A 35 -10.02 -3.15 -5.11
CA GLY A 35 -9.44 -4.14 -6.02
C GLY A 35 -7.95 -3.97 -6.32
N GLY A 36 -7.25 -3.11 -5.58
CA GLY A 36 -5.80 -2.96 -5.68
C GLY A 36 -5.03 -4.05 -4.93
N ASN A 37 -3.76 -4.24 -5.30
CA ASN A 37 -2.85 -5.16 -4.64
C ASN A 37 -2.05 -4.46 -3.53
N VAL A 38 -1.76 -5.19 -2.46
CA VAL A 38 -0.98 -4.68 -1.33
C VAL A 38 0.05 -5.72 -0.94
N GLU A 39 1.31 -5.33 -1.03
CA GLU A 39 2.44 -6.07 -0.50
C GLU A 39 3.01 -5.34 0.72
N PHE A 40 3.38 -6.08 1.75
CA PHE A 40 4.07 -5.52 2.89
C PHE A 40 5.16 -6.47 3.37
N SER A 41 6.27 -5.90 3.80
CA SER A 41 7.43 -6.60 4.37
C SER A 41 7.83 -5.93 5.68
N GLN A 42 8.52 -6.69 6.53
CA GLN A 42 8.96 -6.16 7.81
C GLN A 42 10.00 -5.05 7.58
N GLY A 43 9.76 -3.88 8.19
CA GLY A 43 10.67 -2.74 8.10
C GLY A 43 11.90 -2.92 8.98
N SER A 44 12.87 -2.02 8.83
CA SER A 44 14.12 -2.05 9.58
C SER A 44 13.96 -1.57 11.03
N VAL A 45 12.81 -0.96 11.36
CA VAL A 45 12.48 -0.43 12.70
C VAL A 45 11.47 -1.33 13.41
N GLN A 46 11.55 -1.41 14.74
CA GLN A 46 10.61 -2.17 15.57
C GLN A 46 9.16 -1.71 15.31
N ASN A 47 8.26 -2.66 15.03
CA ASN A 47 6.84 -2.43 14.69
C ASN A 47 6.58 -1.65 13.39
N SER A 48 7.61 -1.46 12.57
CA SER A 48 7.49 -0.82 11.26
C SER A 48 7.37 -1.85 10.14
N PHE A 49 6.70 -1.47 9.07
CA PHE A 49 6.52 -2.25 7.86
C PHE A 49 6.84 -1.39 6.65
N ASN A 50 7.43 -2.02 5.64
CA ASN A 50 7.53 -1.44 4.30
C ASN A 50 6.30 -1.90 3.54
N VAL A 51 5.52 -0.96 3.00
CA VAL A 51 4.27 -1.25 2.31
C VAL A 51 4.34 -0.73 0.89
N SER A 52 4.02 -1.60 -0.06
CA SER A 52 3.89 -1.32 -1.48
C SER A 52 2.46 -1.59 -1.90
N VAL A 53 1.80 -0.58 -2.43
CA VAL A 53 0.39 -0.59 -2.79
C VAL A 53 0.29 -0.30 -4.28
N THR A 54 -0.46 -1.09 -5.04
CA THR A 54 -0.68 -0.84 -6.47
C THR A 54 -2.16 -0.94 -6.82
N ASN A 55 -2.62 -0.16 -7.81
CA ASN A 55 -4.02 -0.17 -8.28
C ASN A 55 -4.38 -1.41 -9.14
N GLY A 56 -3.47 -2.39 -9.26
CA GLY A 56 -3.66 -3.59 -10.09
C GLY A 56 -3.45 -3.37 -11.60
N SER A 57 -3.23 -2.14 -12.07
CA SER A 57 -2.98 -1.83 -13.49
C SER A 57 -1.52 -2.03 -13.90
N LEU A 58 -0.61 -2.15 -12.94
CA LEU A 58 0.78 -2.55 -13.17
C LEU A 58 0.94 -4.03 -12.82
N PRO A 59 1.26 -4.89 -13.79
CA PRO A 59 1.57 -6.27 -13.49
C PRO A 59 2.98 -6.32 -12.87
N VAL A 60 3.07 -6.75 -11.62
CA VAL A 60 4.34 -7.14 -10.98
C VAL A 60 4.80 -8.45 -11.61
N ASN A 61 5.27 -8.37 -12.86
CA ASN A 61 5.85 -9.48 -13.60
C ASN A 61 7.36 -9.48 -13.39
N ASN A 62 7.79 -10.33 -12.46
CA ASN A 62 9.02 -11.13 -12.40
C ASN A 62 10.35 -10.54 -12.89
#